data_AF-A0A972VCL3-F1
#
_entry.id   AF-A0A972VCL3-F1
#
_cell.length_a   1.000
_cell.length_b   1.000
_cell.length_c   1.000
_cell.angle_alpha   90.00
_cell.angle_beta   90.00
_cell.angle_gamma   90.00
#
_symmetry.space_group_name_H-M   'P 1'
#
loop_
_entity.id
_entity.type
_entity.pdbx_description
1 polymer ?
#
loop_
_entity_poly.entity_id
_entity_poly.type
_entity_poly.pdbx_seq_one_letter_code
_entity_poly.pdbx_strand_id
1 'polypeptide(L)'
;MKHYDFVKPRCVTVLLMLVWSGVCLAAQSGVERPNILLIMSDDMGFSDLGCYGGEIETPHLDRLANHGIRFTEFYGTARCWPTRATLMSGHYSNGLSVNQVTIAELVKTAGYQTGMVGKWHLATKATKNSPLQRGFDSYYGTLGGAGSYWRPPSLTRDTQAVEPDSPDYYYTEKISDEAVKQIHGFAKSTQPFFQYVA
;
A
#
# COMPACT_ATOMS: atom_id res chain seq x y z
N MET A 1 -73.08 -23.50 -56.50
CA MET A 1 -73.72 -22.18 -56.71
C MET A 1 -74.18 -21.68 -55.34
N LYS A 2 -73.80 -20.44 -54.96
CA LYS A 2 -73.86 -19.79 -53.62
C LYS A 2 -72.64 -20.18 -52.72
N HIS A 3 -71.51 -19.45 -52.59
CA HIS A 3 -71.23 -18.02 -52.23
C HIS A 3 -71.89 -17.70 -50.87
N TYR A 4 -71.26 -17.29 -49.75
CA TYR A 4 -69.98 -16.64 -49.35
C TYR A 4 -69.61 -17.16 -47.91
N ASP A 5 -68.49 -16.92 -47.22
CA ASP A 5 -67.88 -15.64 -46.81
C ASP A 5 -66.44 -15.77 -46.31
N PHE A 6 -65.69 -14.70 -46.60
CA PHE A 6 -64.31 -14.42 -46.26
C PHE A 6 -64.23 -13.83 -44.84
N VAL A 7 -63.45 -14.43 -43.93
CA VAL A 7 -63.04 -13.77 -42.68
C VAL A 7 -61.51 -13.70 -42.64
N LYS A 8 -60.96 -12.51 -42.91
CA LYS A 8 -59.62 -12.08 -42.47
C LYS A 8 -59.76 -11.34 -41.12
N PRO A 9 -58.66 -10.86 -40.53
CA PRO A 9 -57.68 -11.53 -39.70
C PRO A 9 -57.83 -11.09 -38.22
N ARG A 10 -57.25 -11.81 -37.27
CA ARG A 10 -56.97 -11.22 -35.95
C ARG A 10 -55.47 -11.19 -35.73
N CYS A 11 -54.93 -9.98 -35.84
CA CYS A 11 -53.61 -9.63 -35.32
C CYS A 11 -53.55 -10.06 -33.85
N VAL A 12 -52.73 -11.06 -33.56
CA VAL A 12 -52.33 -11.36 -32.18
C VAL A 12 -51.30 -10.30 -31.82
N THR A 13 -51.75 -9.23 -31.17
CA THR A 13 -50.87 -8.27 -30.51
C THR A 13 -50.17 -9.02 -29.38
N VAL A 14 -48.89 -9.35 -29.57
CA VAL A 14 -48.01 -9.83 -28.51
C VAL A 14 -47.84 -8.67 -27.53
N LEU A 15 -48.51 -8.78 -26.39
CA LEU A 15 -48.33 -7.87 -25.27
C LEU A 15 -46.92 -8.12 -24.70
N LEU A 16 -45.99 -7.22 -25.00
CA LEU A 16 -44.69 -7.14 -24.33
C LEU A 16 -44.96 -6.81 -22.86
N MET A 17 -45.02 -7.84 -22.00
CA MET A 17 -44.91 -7.67 -20.56
C MET A 17 -43.51 -7.16 -20.27
N LEU A 18 -43.39 -5.85 -20.06
CA LEU A 18 -42.26 -5.22 -19.40
C LEU A 18 -42.15 -5.82 -18.00
N VAL A 19 -41.34 -6.87 -17.87
CA VAL A 19 -40.81 -7.30 -16.58
C VAL A 19 -39.91 -6.17 -16.13
N TRP A 20 -40.49 -5.24 -15.37
CA TRP A 20 -39.74 -4.28 -14.58
C TRP A 20 -39.12 -5.09 -13.45
N SER A 21 -38.03 -5.79 -13.76
CA SER A 21 -37.12 -6.33 -12.77
C SER A 21 -36.58 -5.13 -12.01
N GLY A 22 -37.28 -4.81 -10.93
CA GLY A 22 -36.80 -3.94 -9.88
C GLY A 22 -35.49 -4.54 -9.38
N VAL A 23 -34.39 -4.14 -10.00
CA VAL A 23 -33.07 -4.29 -9.44
C VAL A 23 -33.12 -3.48 -8.17
N CYS A 24 -33.38 -4.17 -7.05
CA CYS A 24 -32.99 -3.66 -5.75
C CYS A 24 -31.48 -3.47 -5.83
N LEU A 25 -31.03 -2.27 -6.19
CA LEU A 25 -29.70 -1.82 -5.81
C LEU A 25 -29.74 -1.82 -4.28
N ALA A 26 -29.36 -2.94 -3.70
CA ALA A 26 -28.86 -2.95 -2.34
C ALA A 26 -27.67 -1.99 -2.37
N ALA A 27 -27.88 -0.77 -1.88
CA ALA A 27 -26.79 0.14 -1.58
C ALA A 27 -25.92 -0.60 -0.58
N GLN A 28 -24.83 -1.18 -1.06
CA GLN A 28 -23.85 -1.80 -0.20
C GLN A 28 -23.18 -0.64 0.52
N SER A 29 -23.72 -0.27 1.67
CA SER A 29 -23.03 0.55 2.67
C SER A 29 -21.90 -0.32 3.24
N GLY A 30 -20.92 -0.63 2.39
CA GLY A 30 -19.70 -1.28 2.80
C GLY A 30 -18.97 -0.31 3.71
N VAL A 31 -18.54 -0.78 4.88
CA VAL A 31 -17.57 -0.07 5.70
C VAL A 31 -16.44 0.37 4.78
N GLU A 32 -16.26 1.68 4.65
CA GLU A 32 -15.20 2.23 3.81
C GLU A 32 -13.86 1.71 4.34
N ARG A 33 -13.11 1.03 3.47
CA ARG A 33 -11.83 0.44 3.87
C ARG A 33 -10.85 1.57 4.18
N PRO A 34 -10.15 1.55 5.32
CA PRO A 34 -9.25 2.63 5.68
C PRO A 34 -8.01 2.62 4.79
N ASN A 35 -7.39 3.79 4.62
CA ASN A 35 -6.01 3.87 4.16
C ASN A 35 -5.07 3.42 5.29
N ILE A 36 -4.02 2.70 4.94
CA ILE A 36 -3.03 2.19 5.89
C ILE A 36 -1.68 2.81 5.54
N LEU A 37 -1.14 3.61 6.46
CA LEU A 37 0.22 4.16 6.39
C LEU A 37 1.06 3.52 7.48
N LEU A 38 2.11 2.80 7.08
CA LEU A 38 3.08 2.18 7.97
C LEU A 38 4.42 2.91 7.85
N ILE A 39 4.81 3.62 8.90
CA ILE A 39 6.09 4.32 8.99
C ILE A 39 7.02 3.52 9.90
N MET A 40 8.19 3.13 9.39
CA MET A 40 9.25 2.45 10.13
C MET A 40 10.50 3.32 10.13
N SER A 41 10.98 3.68 11.32
CA SER A 41 12.33 4.21 11.49
C SER A 41 13.34 3.07 11.62
N ASP A 42 14.60 3.36 11.32
CA ASP A 42 15.71 2.41 11.35
C ASP A 42 16.68 2.82 12.47
N ASP A 43 16.95 1.91 13.40
CA ASP A 43 17.79 2.10 14.59
C ASP A 43 17.37 3.24 15.54
N MET A 44 16.07 3.58 15.57
CA MET A 44 15.50 4.49 16.58
C MET A 44 15.52 3.84 17.97
N GLY A 45 16.17 4.50 18.92
CA GLY A 45 16.25 4.11 20.32
C GLY A 45 14.93 4.29 21.07
N PHE A 46 14.74 3.50 22.14
CA PHE A 46 13.54 3.57 22.97
C PHE A 46 13.33 4.95 23.60
N SER A 47 14.41 5.64 23.95
CA SER A 47 14.42 6.96 24.59
C SER A 47 14.68 8.11 23.62
N ASP A 48 14.51 7.92 22.31
CA ASP A 48 14.75 9.00 21.33
C ASP A 48 13.53 9.91 21.17
N LEU A 49 12.31 9.36 21.26
CA LEU A 49 11.08 10.12 21.04
C LEU A 49 10.62 10.83 22.31
N GLY A 50 10.20 12.08 22.18
CA GLY A 50 9.63 12.87 23.29
C GLY A 50 8.44 12.17 23.96
N CYS A 51 7.58 11.50 23.18
CA CYS A 51 6.47 10.73 23.71
C CYS A 51 6.88 9.48 24.53
N TYR A 52 8.15 9.08 24.56
CA TYR A 52 8.67 8.06 25.48
C TYR A 52 9.64 8.63 26.53
N GLY A 53 9.67 9.96 26.68
CA GLY A 53 10.55 10.66 27.63
C GLY A 53 11.93 10.99 27.07
N GLY A 54 12.10 10.96 25.75
CA GLY A 54 13.34 11.35 25.08
C GLY A 54 13.60 12.85 25.08
N GLU A 55 14.87 13.21 24.85
CA GLU A 55 15.34 14.61 24.83
C GLU A 55 15.26 15.27 23.45
N ILE A 56 15.06 14.49 22.38
CA ILE A 56 14.94 15.02 21.02
C ILE A 56 13.52 15.55 20.81
N GLU A 57 13.41 16.78 20.31
CA GLU A 57 12.12 17.38 19.99
C GLU A 57 11.47 16.67 18.79
N THR A 58 10.41 15.89 19.04
CA THR A 58 9.66 15.13 18.02
C THR A 58 8.19 15.54 17.94
N PRO A 59 7.87 16.84 17.78
CA PRO A 59 6.52 17.36 18.01
C PRO A 59 5.44 16.73 17.12
N HIS A 60 5.79 16.33 15.90
CA HIS A 60 4.84 15.67 14.99
C HIS A 60 4.53 14.22 15.40
N LEU A 61 5.52 13.47 15.89
CA LEU A 61 5.33 12.11 16.38
C LEU A 61 4.62 12.13 17.75
N ASP A 62 4.96 13.11 18.59
CA ASP A 62 4.32 13.30 19.90
C ASP A 62 2.84 13.64 19.73
N ARG A 63 2.50 14.48 18.75
CA ARG A 63 1.10 14.74 18.39
C ARG A 63 0.36 13.47 17.98
N LEU A 64 0.97 12.60 17.17
CA LEU A 64 0.35 11.31 16.80
C LEU A 64 0.14 10.42 18.02
N ALA A 65 1.11 10.34 18.93
CA ALA A 65 0.99 9.56 20.16
C ALA A 65 -0.10 10.11 21.10
N ASN A 66 -0.20 11.43 21.25
CA ASN A 66 -1.17 12.10 22.11
C ASN A 66 -2.62 12.00 21.61
N HIS A 67 -2.82 11.88 20.30
CA HIS A 67 -4.14 11.73 19.67
C HIS A 67 -4.42 10.30 19.19
N GLY A 68 -3.59 9.33 19.59
CA GLY A 68 -3.66 7.95 19.15
C GLY A 68 -3.47 6.96 20.29
N ILE A 69 -2.98 5.77 19.95
CA ILE A 69 -2.62 4.73 20.91
C ILE A 69 -1.11 4.56 20.89
N ARG A 70 -0.50 4.52 22.07
CA ARG A 70 0.93 4.28 22.28
C ARG A 70 1.11 2.92 22.95
N PHE A 71 2.08 2.14 22.46
CA PHE A 71 2.44 0.86 23.05
C PHE A 71 3.67 1.03 23.93
N THR A 72 3.62 0.57 25.18
CA THR A 72 4.79 0.51 26.08
C THR A 72 5.52 -0.82 25.98
N GLU A 73 4.89 -1.82 25.35
CA GLU A 73 5.43 -3.15 25.09
C GLU A 73 5.20 -3.50 23.62
N PHE A 74 6.18 -3.17 22.78
CA PHE A 74 6.18 -3.47 21.34
C PHE A 74 7.56 -3.97 20.94
N TYR A 75 7.61 -5.12 20.27
CA TYR A 75 8.87 -5.83 20.03
C TYR A 75 9.10 -6.04 18.52
N GLY A 76 10.25 -5.57 18.05
CA GLY A 76 10.87 -6.05 16.82
C GLY A 76 11.81 -7.22 17.11
N THR A 77 12.44 -7.74 16.06
CA THR A 77 13.62 -8.60 16.24
C THR A 77 14.88 -7.74 16.47
N ALA A 78 16.01 -8.36 16.79
CA ALA A 78 17.24 -7.65 17.13
C ALA A 78 17.96 -6.97 15.95
N ARG A 79 17.49 -7.11 14.69
CA ARG A 79 18.12 -6.52 13.49
C ARG A 79 17.09 -6.09 12.46
N CYS A 80 17.49 -5.21 11.55
CA CYS A 80 16.61 -4.64 10.53
C CYS A 80 16.01 -5.69 9.56
N TRP A 81 16.81 -6.55 8.92
CA TRP A 81 16.26 -7.52 7.94
C TRP A 81 15.33 -8.59 8.56
N PRO A 82 15.57 -9.18 9.76
CA PRO A 82 14.61 -10.11 10.35
C PRO A 82 13.32 -9.40 10.79
N THR A 83 13.41 -8.16 11.30
CA THR A 83 12.24 -7.35 11.65
C THR A 83 11.40 -7.05 10.41
N ARG A 84 12.03 -6.60 9.32
CA ARG A 84 11.34 -6.32 8.05
C ARG A 84 10.74 -7.58 7.44
N ALA A 85 11.43 -8.71 7.48
CA ALA A 85 10.90 -9.99 6.99
C ALA A 85 9.67 -10.44 7.80
N THR A 86 9.75 -10.32 9.13
CA THR A 86 8.66 -10.67 10.05
C THR A 86 7.47 -9.75 9.88
N LEU A 87 7.70 -8.44 9.79
CA LEU A 87 6.67 -7.43 9.53
C LEU A 87 5.95 -7.68 8.19
N MET A 88 6.70 -7.94 7.12
CA MET A 88 6.12 -8.16 5.81
C MET A 88 5.35 -9.48 5.73
N SER A 89 5.85 -10.56 6.34
CA SER A 89 5.26 -11.90 6.18
C SER A 89 4.31 -12.33 7.29
N GLY A 90 4.28 -11.64 8.43
CA GLY A 90 3.58 -12.09 9.64
C GLY A 90 4.18 -13.34 10.28
N HIS A 91 5.39 -13.75 9.86
CA HIS A 91 6.06 -14.96 10.34
C HIS A 91 7.42 -14.63 10.94
N TYR A 92 7.72 -15.14 12.13
CA TYR A 92 9.03 -14.94 12.77
C TYR A 92 10.14 -15.54 11.89
N SER A 93 10.88 -14.67 11.20
CA SER A 93 11.77 -15.09 10.11
C SER A 93 13.10 -14.33 10.12
N ASN A 94 14.18 -15.02 9.75
CA ASN A 94 15.50 -14.41 9.53
C ASN A 94 15.68 -13.83 8.11
N GLY A 95 14.65 -13.88 7.27
CA GLY A 95 14.69 -13.36 5.90
C GLY A 95 13.36 -13.61 5.18
N LEU A 96 13.16 -13.00 4.01
CA LEU A 96 11.92 -13.15 3.27
C LEU A 96 12.06 -14.26 2.21
N SER A 97 11.40 -15.39 2.44
CA SER A 97 11.28 -16.46 1.44
C SER A 97 10.33 -16.03 0.32
N VAL A 98 10.56 -16.56 -0.89
CA VAL A 98 9.66 -16.39 -2.04
C VAL A 98 8.32 -17.11 -1.85
N ASN A 99 8.24 -18.06 -0.90
CA ASN A 99 7.02 -18.82 -0.60
C ASN A 99 6.19 -18.18 0.53
N GLN A 100 6.63 -17.07 1.11
CA GLN A 100 5.87 -16.33 2.12
C GLN A 100 5.02 -15.28 1.42
N VAL A 101 3.74 -15.15 1.75
CA VAL A 101 2.92 -14.04 1.26
C VAL A 101 3.23 -12.80 2.09
N THR A 102 3.47 -11.67 1.44
CA THR A 102 3.63 -10.39 2.14
C THR A 102 2.29 -9.71 2.41
N ILE A 103 2.25 -8.82 3.40
CA ILE A 103 1.10 -7.96 3.67
C ILE A 103 0.71 -7.14 2.44
N ALA A 104 1.67 -6.66 1.65
CA ALA A 104 1.41 -5.92 0.42
C ALA A 104 0.71 -6.80 -0.63
N GLU A 105 1.15 -8.05 -0.83
CA GLU A 105 0.46 -9.01 -1.69
C GLU A 105 -0.97 -9.29 -1.19
N LEU A 106 -1.14 -9.44 0.12
CA LEU A 106 -2.43 -9.71 0.74
C LEU A 106 -3.42 -8.56 0.56
N VAL A 107 -3.05 -7.33 0.93
CA VAL A 107 -3.96 -6.16 0.82
C VAL A 107 -4.29 -5.81 -0.63
N LYS A 108 -3.40 -6.12 -1.57
CA LYS A 108 -3.67 -5.98 -3.00
C LYS A 108 -4.82 -6.87 -3.46
N THR A 109 -4.93 -8.10 -2.94
CA THR A 109 -6.13 -8.94 -3.21
C THR A 109 -7.42 -8.33 -2.66
N ALA A 110 -7.31 -7.46 -1.66
CA ALA A 110 -8.41 -6.65 -1.12
C ALA A 110 -8.57 -5.29 -1.84
N GLY A 111 -7.99 -5.10 -3.03
CA GLY A 111 -8.20 -3.91 -3.86
C GLY A 111 -7.50 -2.65 -3.37
N TYR A 112 -6.46 -2.78 -2.55
CA TYR A 112 -5.62 -1.66 -2.16
C TYR A 112 -4.64 -1.30 -3.26
N GLN A 113 -4.43 0.01 -3.46
CA GLN A 113 -3.23 0.54 -4.11
C GLN A 113 -2.04 0.36 -3.15
N THR A 114 -0.87 0.00 -3.65
CA THR A 114 0.28 -0.31 -2.77
C THR A 114 1.53 0.47 -3.15
N GLY A 115 2.13 1.16 -2.19
CA GLY A 115 3.34 1.94 -2.39
C GLY A 115 4.39 1.66 -1.33
N MET A 116 5.65 1.67 -1.74
CA MET A 116 6.77 1.67 -0.80
C MET A 116 7.70 2.83 -1.10
N VAL A 117 8.20 3.48 -0.05
CA VAL A 117 9.33 4.39 -0.12
C VAL A 117 10.35 4.07 0.97
N GLY A 118 11.63 4.23 0.67
CA GLY A 118 12.72 4.03 1.63
C GLY A 118 13.38 2.64 1.57
N LYS A 119 13.89 2.17 2.70
CA LYS A 119 14.77 1.00 2.78
C LYS A 119 14.00 -0.32 2.69
N TRP A 120 14.38 -1.17 1.74
CA TRP A 120 13.80 -2.52 1.62
C TRP A 120 14.53 -3.55 2.49
N HIS A 121 15.82 -3.77 2.26
CA HIS A 121 16.68 -4.73 2.95
C HIS A 121 16.19 -6.20 2.98
N LEU A 122 15.32 -6.60 2.06
CA LEU A 122 14.93 -8.02 1.84
C LEU A 122 15.42 -8.56 0.49
N ALA A 123 16.19 -7.74 -0.24
CA ALA A 123 16.99 -8.10 -1.40
C ALA A 123 18.12 -7.07 -1.55
N THR A 124 19.33 -7.46 -1.94
CA THR A 124 20.45 -6.51 -2.16
C THR A 124 20.56 -6.02 -3.59
N LYS A 125 19.77 -6.60 -4.50
CA LYS A 125 19.67 -6.28 -5.93
C LYS A 125 18.30 -6.68 -6.44
N ALA A 126 17.96 -6.28 -7.66
CA ALA A 126 16.70 -6.66 -8.27
C ALA A 126 16.57 -8.20 -8.37
N THR A 127 15.56 -8.77 -7.71
CA THR A 127 15.30 -10.22 -7.66
C THR A 127 13.79 -10.49 -7.54
N LYS A 128 13.39 -11.76 -7.40
CA LYS A 128 12.03 -12.15 -7.01
C LYS A 128 11.58 -11.57 -5.66
N ASN A 129 12.52 -11.12 -4.84
CA ASN A 129 12.23 -10.45 -3.57
C ASN A 129 12.25 -8.93 -3.67
N SER A 130 12.35 -8.32 -4.86
CA SER A 130 12.20 -6.88 -5.02
C SER A 130 10.80 -6.40 -4.60
N PRO A 131 10.63 -5.16 -4.13
CA PRO A 131 9.33 -4.63 -3.67
C PRO A 131 8.18 -4.87 -4.67
N LEU A 132 8.39 -4.57 -5.95
CA LEU A 132 7.37 -4.76 -7.00
C LEU A 132 6.97 -6.23 -7.22
N GLN A 133 7.86 -7.17 -6.91
CA GLN A 133 7.57 -8.60 -6.99
C GLN A 133 6.87 -9.11 -5.74
N ARG A 134 6.83 -8.30 -4.67
CA ARG A 134 6.30 -8.61 -3.35
C ARG A 134 5.15 -7.68 -2.99
N GLY A 135 4.28 -7.44 -3.97
CA GLY A 135 2.98 -6.80 -3.78
C GLY A 135 2.91 -5.32 -4.13
N PHE A 136 3.98 -4.56 -3.99
CA PHE A 136 3.96 -3.10 -4.20
C PHE A 136 3.75 -2.70 -5.67
N ASP A 137 2.88 -1.74 -5.94
CA ASP A 137 2.64 -1.17 -7.28
C ASP A 137 3.72 -0.14 -7.67
N SER A 138 4.29 0.55 -6.68
CA SER A 138 5.33 1.55 -6.89
C SER A 138 6.39 1.51 -5.78
N TYR A 139 7.62 1.85 -6.13
CA TYR A 139 8.75 1.85 -5.21
C TYR A 139 9.73 3.01 -5.48
N TYR A 140 10.21 3.64 -4.41
CA TYR A 140 11.40 4.49 -4.46
C TYR A 140 12.26 4.28 -3.22
N GLY A 141 13.51 3.85 -3.38
CA GLY A 141 14.45 3.77 -2.27
C GLY A 141 15.60 2.79 -2.46
N THR A 142 16.25 2.40 -1.38
CA THR A 142 17.43 1.51 -1.40
C THR A 142 17.04 0.05 -1.17
N LEU A 143 17.49 -0.82 -2.06
CA LEU A 143 17.34 -2.27 -1.87
C LEU A 143 18.21 -2.76 -0.70
N GLY A 144 19.45 -2.27 -0.61
CA GLY A 144 20.42 -2.64 0.39
C GLY A 144 20.07 -2.24 1.84
N GLY A 145 20.93 -2.66 2.76
CA GLY A 145 20.71 -2.55 4.19
C GLY A 145 21.23 -1.30 4.87
N ALA A 146 22.07 -0.52 4.20
CA ALA A 146 22.68 0.70 4.73
C ALA A 146 23.17 1.56 3.56
N GLY A 147 23.39 2.84 3.83
CA GLY A 147 23.77 3.78 2.78
C GLY A 147 24.14 5.15 3.29
N SER A 148 24.66 5.98 2.36
CA SER A 148 24.81 7.42 2.59
C SER A 148 23.47 8.11 2.38
N TYR A 149 23.17 9.12 3.21
CA TYR A 149 22.00 9.97 3.02
C TYR A 149 22.10 10.87 1.78
N TRP A 150 23.32 11.16 1.30
CA TRP A 150 23.54 12.02 0.12
C TRP A 150 23.80 11.21 -1.15
N ARG A 151 24.33 9.99 -1.00
CA ARG A 151 24.63 9.06 -2.11
C ARG A 151 24.19 7.65 -1.74
N PRO A 152 22.88 7.41 -1.61
CA PRO A 152 22.36 6.10 -1.21
C PRO A 152 22.74 5.04 -2.24
N PRO A 153 23.45 3.96 -1.84
CA PRO A 153 23.76 2.86 -2.73
C PRO A 153 22.49 2.10 -3.07
N SER A 154 22.42 1.49 -4.26
CA SER A 154 21.25 0.71 -4.72
C SER A 154 19.94 1.50 -4.77
N LEU A 155 20.02 2.84 -4.87
CA LEU A 155 18.84 3.68 -5.05
C LEU A 155 18.11 3.26 -6.34
N THR A 156 16.83 2.99 -6.20
CA THR A 156 16.01 2.36 -7.23
C THR A 156 14.64 3.04 -7.26
N ARG A 157 14.16 3.36 -8.46
CA ARG A 157 12.76 3.69 -8.71
C ARG A 157 12.13 2.53 -9.47
N ASP A 158 11.15 1.90 -8.86
CA ASP A 158 10.48 0.71 -9.39
C ASP A 158 11.47 -0.41 -9.72
N THR A 159 11.81 -0.58 -11.00
CA THR A 159 12.80 -1.57 -11.49
C THR A 159 14.12 -0.95 -11.94
N GLN A 160 14.22 0.37 -11.97
CA GLN A 160 15.35 1.10 -12.52
C GLN A 160 16.26 1.62 -11.42
N ALA A 161 17.56 1.33 -11.53
CA ALA A 161 18.56 2.02 -10.71
C ALA A 161 18.56 3.51 -11.09
N VAL A 162 18.58 4.38 -10.08
CA VAL A 162 18.58 5.83 -10.26
C VAL A 162 19.63 6.47 -9.36
N GLU A 163 20.10 7.65 -9.75
CA GLU A 163 21.01 8.47 -8.94
C GLU A 163 20.23 9.58 -8.22
N PRO A 164 20.82 10.19 -7.17
CA PRO A 164 20.36 11.45 -6.61
C PRO A 164 20.08 12.48 -7.71
N ASP A 165 18.90 13.11 -7.69
CA ASP A 165 18.43 14.03 -8.72
C ASP A 165 18.77 15.50 -8.47
N SER A 166 19.51 15.78 -7.39
CA SER A 166 19.91 17.13 -6.98
C SER A 166 21.26 17.08 -6.26
N PRO A 167 22.10 18.14 -6.36
CA PRO A 167 23.27 18.29 -5.49
C PRO A 167 22.91 18.41 -4.00
N ASP A 168 21.71 18.91 -3.68
CA ASP A 168 21.21 19.09 -2.31
C ASP A 168 20.41 17.86 -1.82
N TYR A 169 20.59 16.71 -2.46
CA TYR A 169 19.87 15.50 -2.12
C TYR A 169 20.12 15.07 -0.67
N TYR A 170 19.04 14.91 0.09
CA TYR A 170 19.06 14.28 1.40
C TYR A 170 17.98 13.21 1.48
N TYR A 171 18.39 11.97 1.77
CA TYR A 171 17.54 10.80 1.56
C TYR A 171 16.25 10.83 2.40
N THR A 172 16.30 11.31 3.64
CA THR A 172 15.12 11.42 4.52
C THR A 172 14.08 12.40 3.98
N GLU A 173 14.52 13.56 3.46
CA GLU A 173 13.62 14.52 2.82
C GLU A 173 13.03 13.92 1.54
N LYS A 174 13.87 13.25 0.73
CA LYS A 174 13.40 12.63 -0.49
C LYS A 174 12.40 11.50 -0.26
N ILE A 175 12.58 10.68 0.77
CA ILE A 175 11.60 9.67 1.19
C ILE A 175 10.27 10.34 1.54
N SER A 176 10.31 11.46 2.26
CA SER A 176 9.11 12.21 2.65
C SER A 176 8.38 12.79 1.42
N ASP A 177 9.10 13.40 0.49
CA ASP A 177 8.55 13.92 -0.76
C ASP A 177 7.91 12.83 -1.62
N GLU A 178 8.58 11.68 -1.77
CA GLU A 178 8.06 10.56 -2.54
C GLU A 178 6.86 9.89 -1.84
N ALA A 179 6.84 9.84 -0.50
CA ALA A 179 5.68 9.37 0.26
C ALA A 179 4.45 10.24 -0.03
N VAL A 180 4.59 11.56 0.09
CA VAL A 180 3.53 12.53 -0.17
C VAL A 180 3.07 12.46 -1.64
N LYS A 181 4.01 12.36 -2.58
CA LYS A 181 3.72 12.21 -4.01
C LYS A 181 2.91 10.94 -4.29
N GLN A 182 3.27 9.80 -3.69
CA GLN A 182 2.50 8.57 -3.81
C GLN A 182 1.08 8.73 -3.24
N ILE A 183 0.92 9.33 -2.05
CA ILE A 183 -0.41 9.59 -1.44
C ILE A 183 -1.27 10.45 -2.37
N HIS A 184 -0.73 11.54 -2.93
CA HIS A 184 -1.46 12.36 -3.91
C HIS A 184 -1.81 11.60 -5.19
N GLY A 185 -0.98 10.63 -5.59
CA GLY A 185 -1.30 9.69 -6.66
C GLY A 185 -2.49 8.79 -6.32
N PHE A 186 -2.45 8.16 -5.14
CA PHE A 186 -3.51 7.27 -4.67
C PHE A 186 -4.86 7.97 -4.53
N ALA A 187 -4.85 9.22 -4.07
CA ALA A 187 -6.04 10.05 -3.89
C ALA A 187 -6.79 10.41 -5.19
N LYS A 188 -6.23 10.09 -6.37
CA LYS A 188 -6.93 10.22 -7.67
C LYS A 188 -7.95 9.11 -7.90
N SER A 189 -7.97 8.10 -7.05
CA SER A 189 -8.89 6.96 -7.06
C SER A 189 -9.64 6.90 -5.73
N THR A 190 -10.79 6.20 -5.73
CA THR A 190 -11.54 5.89 -4.49
C THR A 190 -11.07 4.59 -3.83
N GLN A 191 -10.10 3.89 -4.44
CA GLN A 191 -9.50 2.69 -3.84
C GLN A 191 -8.65 3.06 -2.61
N PRO A 192 -8.72 2.28 -1.52
CA PRO A 192 -7.85 2.50 -0.36
C PRO A 192 -6.38 2.26 -0.75
N PHE A 193 -5.45 2.78 0.05
CA PHE A 193 -4.03 2.52 -0.16
C PHE A 193 -3.33 1.89 1.07
N PHE A 194 -2.29 1.13 0.80
CA PHE A 194 -1.29 0.68 1.76
C PHE A 194 0.06 1.28 1.36
N GLN A 195 0.60 2.16 2.20
CA GLN A 195 1.91 2.74 2.00
C GLN A 195 2.88 2.33 3.11
N TYR A 196 4.05 1.84 2.72
CA TYR A 196 5.15 1.53 3.62
C TYR A 196 6.30 2.54 3.44
N VAL A 197 6.56 3.34 4.48
CA VAL A 197 7.62 4.36 4.53
C VAL A 197 8.70 3.85 5.49
N ALA A 198 9.93 3.61 5.02
CA ALA A 198 10.83 2.66 5.70
C ALA A 198 12.34 2.96 5.67
#